data_AF-A0A1F5TP18-F1
#
_entry.id   AF-A0A1F5TP18-F1
#
_cell.length_a   1.000
_cell.length_b   1.000
_cell.length_c   1.000
_cell.angle_alpha   90.00
_cell.angle_beta   90.00
_cell.angle_gamma   90.00
#
_symmetry.space_group_name_H-M   'P 1'
#
loop_
_entity.id
_entity.type
_entity.pdbx_description
1 polymer ?
#
loop_
_entity_poly.entity_id
_entity_poly.type
_entity_poly.pdbx_seq_one_letter_code
_entity_poly.pdbx_strand_id
1 'polypeptide(L)'
;MQKDNHLVGCCGISCFACGLYVKNKCEGCTKTQEAVDSLNKEGIGCSVLECAVKKEVDVCSRDCQDFPCDKFEGWPLSQEWLDMYKSRNK
;
A
#
# COMPACT_ATOMS: atom_id res chain seq x y z
N MET A 1 -22.41 -10.38 -5.46
CA MET A 1 -20.93 -10.40 -5.51
C MET A 1 -20.44 -9.73 -4.24
N GLN A 2 -19.96 -10.52 -3.27
CA GLN A 2 -19.31 -9.98 -2.08
C GLN A 2 -17.99 -9.37 -2.57
N LYS A 3 -17.90 -8.04 -2.61
CA LYS A 3 -16.63 -7.36 -2.78
C LYS A 3 -15.95 -7.52 -1.42
N ASP A 4 -15.02 -8.47 -1.31
CA ASP A 4 -14.13 -8.62 -0.16
C ASP A 4 -13.33 -7.33 -0.04
N ASN A 5 -13.94 -6.38 0.66
CA ASN A 5 -13.51 -5.01 0.79
C ASN A 5 -12.20 -5.09 1.58
N HIS A 6 -11.07 -5.04 0.87
CA HIS A 6 -9.76 -5.16 1.46
C HIS A 6 -9.54 -4.00 2.44
N LEU A 7 -9.87 -4.25 3.72
CA LEU A 7 -9.84 -3.24 4.77
C LEU A 7 -8.43 -2.87 5.21
N VAL A 8 -7.42 -3.62 4.77
CA VAL A 8 -6.00 -3.35 5.00
C VAL A 8 -5.33 -3.10 3.66
N GLY A 9 -4.78 -1.91 3.48
CA GLY A 9 -4.05 -1.56 2.27
C GLY A 9 -2.68 -2.24 2.20
N CYS A 10 -2.10 -2.29 1.00
CA CYS A 10 -0.76 -2.85 0.78
C CYS A 10 0.33 -2.13 1.59
N CYS A 11 0.09 -0.87 1.98
CA CYS A 11 0.93 -0.08 2.88
C CYS A 11 0.76 -0.43 4.38
N GLY A 12 -0.15 -1.34 4.72
CA GLY A 12 -0.49 -1.69 6.11
C GLY A 12 -1.51 -0.75 6.76
N ILE A 13 -1.89 0.35 6.11
CA ILE A 13 -2.91 1.29 6.62
C ILE A 13 -4.29 0.83 6.18
N SER A 14 -5.27 0.86 7.09
CA SER A 14 -6.65 0.58 6.71
C SER A 14 -7.21 1.64 5.77
N CYS A 15 -7.94 1.23 4.73
CA CYS A 15 -8.59 2.16 3.81
C CYS A 15 -9.53 3.13 4.56
N PHE A 16 -10.20 2.70 5.63
CA PHE A 16 -11.04 3.58 6.45
C PHE A 16 -10.26 4.65 7.23
N ALA A 17 -8.96 4.46 7.45
CA ALA A 17 -8.08 5.47 8.03
C ALA A 17 -7.35 6.30 6.97
N CYS A 18 -7.38 5.90 5.70
CA CYS A 18 -6.71 6.58 4.61
C CYS A 18 -7.45 7.86 4.21
N GLY A 19 -6.78 9.01 4.31
CA GLY A 19 -7.37 10.31 3.96
C GLY A 19 -7.81 10.44 2.50
N LEU A 20 -7.22 9.70 1.56
CA LEU A 20 -7.65 9.71 0.15
C LEU A 20 -8.95 8.93 -0.03
N TYR A 21 -9.06 7.76 0.60
CA TYR A 21 -10.28 6.95 0.58
C TYR A 21 -11.44 7.67 1.27
N VAL A 22 -11.23 8.20 2.48
CA VAL A 22 -12.27 8.94 3.24
C VAL A 22 -12.77 10.18 2.51
N LYS A 23 -11.93 10.79 1.65
CA LYS A 23 -12.30 11.93 0.80
C LYS A 23 -12.90 11.53 -0.55
N ASN A 24 -13.20 10.24 -0.76
CA ASN A 24 -13.70 9.68 -2.03
C ASN A 24 -12.79 9.99 -3.23
N LYS A 25 -11.47 10.10 -3.01
CA LYS A 25 -10.45 10.25 -4.05
C LYS A 25 -9.73 8.95 -4.37
N CYS A 26 -10.22 7.82 -3.88
CA CYS A 26 -9.62 6.51 -4.10
C CYS A 26 -10.70 5.48 -3.80
N GLU A 27 -10.86 4.46 -4.65
CA GLU A 27 -11.86 3.41 -4.47
C GLU A 27 -11.46 2.37 -3.41
N GLY A 28 -10.28 2.53 -2.80
CA GLY A 28 -9.72 1.62 -1.82
C GLY A 28 -8.59 0.78 -2.40
N CYS A 29 -7.91 0.04 -1.53
CA CYS A 29 -6.77 -0.79 -1.92
C CYS A 29 -7.25 -2.09 -2.58
N THR A 30 -7.68 -1.98 -3.83
CA THR A 30 -8.03 -3.11 -4.69
C THR A 30 -6.76 -3.61 -5.38
N LYS A 31 -6.32 -4.82 -5.05
CA LYS A 31 -5.02 -5.39 -5.47
C LYS A 31 -5.06 -5.97 -6.89
N THR A 32 -5.51 -5.18 -7.86
CA THR A 32 -5.58 -5.58 -9.27
C THR A 32 -4.89 -4.56 -10.15
N GLN A 33 -4.42 -5.00 -11.32
CA GLN A 33 -3.83 -4.09 -12.31
C GLN A 33 -4.85 -3.06 -12.80
N GLU A 34 -6.12 -3.44 -12.95
CA GLU A 34 -7.21 -2.55 -13.34
C GLU A 34 -7.39 -1.38 -12.34
N ALA A 35 -7.29 -1.65 -11.04
CA ALA A 35 -7.41 -0.62 -10.02
C ALA A 35 -6.22 0.35 -10.04
N VAL A 36 -5.02 -0.17 -10.28
CA VAL A 36 -3.82 0.65 -10.51
C VAL A 36 -4.01 1.57 -11.71
N ASP A 37 -4.45 1.02 -12.83
CA ASP A 37 -4.63 1.78 -14.07
C ASP A 37 -5.71 2.86 -13.91
N SER A 38 -6.79 2.55 -13.18
CA SER A 38 -7.84 3.51 -12.85
C SER A 38 -7.30 4.69 -12.03
N LEU A 39 -6.57 4.43 -10.95
CA LEU A 39 -5.96 5.47 -10.10
C LEU A 39 -4.95 6.34 -10.87
N ASN A 40 -4.21 5.74 -11.79
CA ASN A 40 -3.25 6.46 -12.63
C ASN A 40 -3.94 7.35 -13.66
N LYS A 41 -5.05 6.89 -14.26
CA LYS A 41 -5.87 7.69 -15.18
C LYS A 41 -6.46 8.93 -14.49
N GLU A 42 -6.82 8.82 -13.22
CA GLU A 42 -7.35 9.93 -12.41
C GLU A 42 -6.26 10.84 -11.82
N GLY A 43 -4.97 10.55 -12.05
CA GLY A 43 -3.86 11.35 -11.56
C GLY A 43 -3.64 11.27 -10.04
N ILE A 44 -4.26 10.30 -9.36
CA ILE A 44 -4.07 10.06 -7.93
C ILE A 44 -2.78 9.27 -7.71
N GLY A 45 -2.63 8.15 -8.42
CA GLY A 45 -1.50 7.24 -8.32
C GLY A 45 -1.32 6.57 -6.95
N CYS A 46 -0.80 5.34 -6.92
CA CYS A 46 -0.43 4.69 -5.67
C CYS A 46 0.77 3.76 -5.89
N SER A 47 1.97 4.27 -5.64
CA SER A 47 3.21 3.53 -5.88
C SER A 47 3.34 2.26 -5.02
N VAL A 48 2.73 2.23 -3.83
CA VAL A 48 2.69 1.03 -2.99
C VAL A 48 1.77 -0.04 -3.58
N LEU A 49 0.57 0.34 -4.03
CA LEU A 49 -0.36 -0.59 -4.67
C LEU A 49 0.24 -1.13 -5.97
N GLU A 50 0.81 -0.26 -6.81
CA GLU A 50 1.51 -0.64 -8.03
C GLU A 50 2.62 -1.66 -7.78
N CYS A 51 3.44 -1.42 -6.76
CA CYS A 51 4.53 -2.31 -6.40
C CYS A 51 3.99 -3.66 -5.91
N ALA A 52 2.94 -3.63 -5.08
CA ALA A 52 2.33 -4.82 -4.51
C ALA A 52 1.66 -5.70 -5.56
N VAL A 53 0.92 -5.10 -6.51
CA VAL A 53 0.31 -5.82 -7.64
C VAL A 53 1.39 -6.47 -8.52
N LYS A 54 2.47 -5.75 -8.84
CA LYS A 54 3.57 -6.30 -9.66
C LYS A 54 4.33 -7.43 -8.98
N LYS A 55 4.48 -7.38 -7.65
CA LYS A 55 5.15 -8.40 -6.85
C LYS A 55 4.20 -9.50 -6.35
N GLU A 56 2.92 -9.40 -6.65
CA GLU A 56 1.87 -10.31 -6.18
C GLU A 56 1.86 -10.47 -4.65
N VAL A 57 2.08 -9.37 -3.92
CA VAL A 57 2.09 -9.34 -2.44
C VAL A 57 0.89 -8.61 -1.88
N ASP A 58 0.39 -9.09 -0.75
CA ASP A 58 -0.80 -8.55 -0.12
C ASP A 58 -0.51 -7.31 0.74
N VAL A 59 0.40 -7.42 1.70
CA VAL A 59 0.83 -6.35 2.61
C VAL A 59 2.35 -6.31 2.63
N CYS A 60 2.94 -5.15 2.35
CA CYS A 60 4.38 -5.02 2.15
C CYS A 60 5.19 -5.53 3.35
N SER A 61 4.82 -5.12 4.57
CA SER A 61 5.51 -5.50 5.80
C SER A 61 5.24 -6.92 6.30
N ARG A 62 4.35 -7.67 5.65
CA ARG A 62 4.00 -9.04 6.02
C ARG A 62 4.51 -10.05 5.00
N ASP A 63 4.36 -9.72 3.72
CA ASP A 63 4.47 -10.69 2.63
C ASP A 63 5.65 -10.43 1.69
N CYS A 64 6.21 -9.21 1.66
CA CYS A 64 7.30 -8.87 0.74
C CYS A 64 8.67 -9.24 1.34
N GLN A 65 9.42 -10.12 0.68
CA GLN A 65 10.75 -10.55 1.12
C GLN A 65 11.79 -9.42 1.12
N ASP A 66 11.59 -8.41 0.29
CA ASP A 66 12.47 -7.24 0.23
C ASP A 66 12.15 -6.22 1.33
N PHE A 67 11.04 -6.37 2.05
CA PHE A 67 10.67 -5.43 3.10
C PHE A 67 11.49 -5.69 4.36
N PRO A 68 12.00 -4.64 5.04
CA PRO A 68 11.88 -3.21 4.73
C PRO A 68 12.82 -2.76 3.60
N CYS A 69 12.25 -2.18 2.53
CA CYS A 69 13.00 -1.73 1.34
C CYS A 69 13.12 -0.21 1.26
N ASP A 70 14.17 0.26 0.60
CA ASP A 70 14.50 1.70 0.50
C ASP A 70 13.53 2.48 -0.41
N LYS A 71 12.71 1.79 -1.23
CA LYS A 71 11.79 2.40 -2.21
C LYS A 71 10.75 3.33 -1.56
N PHE A 72 10.42 3.09 -0.30
CA PHE A 72 9.38 3.81 0.43
C PHE A 72 9.91 4.50 1.70
N GLU A 73 11.22 4.78 1.73
CA GLU A 73 11.85 5.63 2.75
C GLU A 73 11.35 7.07 2.59
N GLY A 74 10.77 7.63 3.67
CA GLY A 74 10.24 8.99 3.71
C GLY A 74 8.77 9.11 3.26
N TRP A 75 8.22 8.16 2.50
CA TRP A 75 6.79 8.05 2.22
C TRP A 75 6.41 6.66 1.65
N PRO A 76 5.32 6.02 2.12
CA PRO A 76 4.42 6.44 3.21
C PRO A 76 4.98 6.14 4.61
N LEU A 77 6.19 5.57 4.72
CA LEU A 77 6.81 5.19 5.99
C LEU A 77 7.93 6.17 6.34
N SER A 78 7.99 6.60 7.61
CA SER A 78 9.09 7.46 8.07
C SER A 78 10.38 6.67 8.23
N GLN A 79 11.52 7.35 8.12
CA GLN A 79 12.82 6.71 8.31
C GLN A 79 12.94 6.11 9.71
N GLU A 80 12.48 6.82 10.74
CA GLU A 80 12.54 6.37 12.12
C GLU A 80 11.73 5.09 12.35
N TRP A 81 10.59 4.96 11.68
CA TRP A 81 9.79 3.73 11.73
C TRP A 81 10.51 2.58 11.04
N LEU A 82 11.12 2.83 9.88
CA LEU A 82 11.87 1.81 9.14
C LEU A 82 13.11 1.35 9.91
N ASP A 83 13.87 2.27 10.51
CA ASP A 83 15.03 1.96 11.35
C ASP A 83 14.61 1.13 12.59
N MET A 84 13.52 1.54 13.25
CA MET A 84 12.93 0.78 14.34
C MET A 84 12.53 -0.64 13.89
N TYR A 85 11.84 -0.78 12.75
CA TYR A 85 11.41 -2.07 12.23
C TYR A 85 12.62 -2.97 11.89
N LYS A 86 13.60 -2.44 11.15
CA LYS A 86 14.89 -3.10 10.82
C LYS A 86 15.61 -3.59 12.09
N SER A 87 15.58 -2.81 13.17
CA SER A 87 16.26 -3.17 14.43
C SER A 87 15.59 -4.33 15.18
N ARG A 88 14.26 -4.44 15.10
CA ARG A 88 13.45 -5.42 15.85
C ARG A 88 13.12 -6.69 15.05
N ASN A 89 13.14 -6.61 13.73
CA ASN A 89 12.82 -7.70 12.81
C ASN A 89 14.06 -8.54 12.45
N LYS A 90 14.86 -8.91 13.46
CA LYS A 90 16.07 -9.75 13.32
C LYS A 90 15.81 -11.16 13.81
#